data_AF-A0AAF0UWA3-F1
#
_entry.id   AF-A0AAF0UWA3-F1
#
_cell.length_a   1.000
_cell.length_b   1.000
_cell.length_c   1.000
_cell.angle_alpha   90.00
_cell.angle_beta   90.00
_cell.angle_gamma   90.00
#
_symmetry.space_group_name_H-M   'P 1'
#
loop_
_entity.id
_entity.type
_entity.pdbx_description
1 polymer ?
#
loop_
_entity_poly.entity_id
_entity_poly.type
_entity_poly.pdbx_seq_one_letter_code
_entity_poly.pdbx_strand_id
1 'polypeptide(L)'
;MVFKTPYAHHGKQFYRECTILGTIDFICGDAIAVFQSCLIEVRKPLNGQYIVITAQQRNDDGASGFILQNCTLRLATPDAGDNVATYLGRPWGNFSRTVIMQSYIDIFVNPRGWIEFETMPRVQPYYLEYHNKGVGADLKRHVKWASATNDPRIVSNFTVRNFINGDKWIPSTVSHYLDLL
;
A
#
# COMPACT_ATOMS: atom_id res chain seq x y z
N MET A 1 -2.70 15.91 7.70
CA MET A 1 -3.88 15.36 8.41
C MET A 1 -3.50 14.00 9.01
N VAL A 2 -4.00 13.64 10.20
CA VAL A 2 -3.78 12.31 10.79
C VAL A 2 -5.05 11.47 10.63
N PHE A 3 -4.98 10.36 9.92
CA PHE A 3 -6.09 9.40 9.83
C PHE A 3 -5.83 8.23 10.80
N LYS A 4 -6.80 7.97 11.68
CA LYS A 4 -6.92 6.66 12.33
C LYS A 4 -7.70 5.78 11.34
N THR A 5 -7.02 4.82 10.72
CA THR A 5 -7.61 3.76 9.86
C THR A 5 -8.56 4.27 8.75
N PRO A 6 -8.07 4.83 7.63
CA PRO A 6 -8.94 5.19 6.51
C PRO A 6 -9.64 3.95 5.92
N TYR A 7 -10.97 3.92 6.00
CA TYR A 7 -11.81 3.03 5.19
C TYR A 7 -12.05 3.69 3.83
N ALA A 8 -11.19 3.38 2.87
CA ALA A 8 -11.25 3.88 1.50
C ALA A 8 -12.33 3.10 0.72
N HIS A 9 -13.59 3.38 1.03
CA HIS A 9 -14.74 2.56 0.64
C HIS A 9 -14.93 2.46 -0.89
N HIS A 10 -15.12 3.59 -1.59
CA HIS A 10 -15.37 3.62 -3.03
C HIS A 10 -14.97 4.97 -3.66
N GLY A 11 -14.95 5.02 -5.00
CA GLY A 11 -14.68 6.24 -5.76
C GLY A 11 -13.20 6.59 -5.86
N LYS A 12 -12.89 7.71 -6.51
CA LYS A 12 -11.52 8.21 -6.67
C LYS A 12 -11.12 9.01 -5.45
N GLN A 13 -9.96 8.68 -4.89
CA GLN A 13 -9.48 9.29 -3.65
C GLN A 13 -8.00 9.62 -3.76
N PHE A 14 -7.61 10.77 -3.23
CA PHE A 14 -6.22 11.22 -3.19
C PHE A 14 -5.86 11.66 -1.77
N TYR A 15 -4.91 10.95 -1.17
CA TYR A 15 -4.37 11.25 0.14
C TYR A 15 -2.94 11.74 -0.06
N ARG A 16 -2.66 12.98 0.36
CA ARG A 16 -1.32 13.58 0.20
C ARG A 16 -0.82 14.13 1.52
N GLU A 17 0.45 13.88 1.83
CA GLU A 17 1.12 14.44 3.03
C GLU A 17 0.32 14.18 4.33
N CYS A 18 -0.18 12.95 4.41
CA CYS A 18 -0.97 12.48 5.55
C CYS A 18 -0.16 11.52 6.41
N THR A 19 -0.43 11.52 7.71
CA THR A 19 0.01 10.45 8.61
C THR A 19 -1.14 9.45 8.78
N ILE A 20 -0.88 8.18 8.52
CA ILE A 20 -1.85 7.10 8.65
C ILE A 20 -1.31 6.11 9.67
N LEU A 21 -2.05 5.91 10.76
CA LEU A 21 -1.63 5.09 11.89
C LEU A 21 -2.58 3.90 12.09
N GLY A 22 -2.05 2.68 12.23
CA GLY A 22 -2.88 1.50 12.47
C GLY A 22 -2.15 0.19 12.77
N THR A 23 -2.92 -0.89 12.85
CA THR A 23 -2.45 -2.26 13.18
C THR A 23 -2.85 -3.26 12.10
N ILE A 24 -4.11 -3.67 12.05
CA ILE A 24 -4.62 -4.67 11.11
C ILE A 24 -5.51 -3.96 10.10
N ASP A 25 -5.29 -4.25 8.81
CA ASP A 25 -6.09 -3.81 7.67
C ASP A 25 -6.41 -2.31 7.69
N PHE A 26 -5.47 -1.48 8.13
CA PHE A 26 -5.80 -0.09 8.45
C PHE A 26 -5.87 0.82 7.22
N ILE A 27 -5.46 0.35 6.05
CA ILE A 27 -5.81 0.91 4.74
C ILE A 27 -6.64 -0.16 4.00
N CYS A 28 -7.97 -0.05 4.06
CA CYS A 28 -8.87 -1.08 3.54
C CYS A 28 -10.06 -0.50 2.75
N GLY A 29 -10.68 -1.34 1.92
CA GLY A 29 -11.82 -0.99 1.06
C GLY A 29 -11.57 -1.23 -0.43
N ASP A 30 -12.39 -0.63 -1.29
CA ASP A 30 -12.40 -0.84 -2.74
C ASP A 30 -12.33 0.47 -3.57
N ALA A 31 -11.79 1.53 -2.99
CA ALA A 31 -11.57 2.77 -3.73
C ALA A 31 -10.51 2.65 -4.83
N ILE A 32 -10.52 3.61 -5.76
CA ILE A 32 -9.41 3.93 -6.66
C ILE A 32 -8.59 5.00 -5.93
N ALA A 33 -7.65 4.58 -5.07
CA ALA A 33 -6.99 5.48 -4.13
C ALA A 33 -5.48 5.56 -4.34
N VAL A 34 -4.95 6.79 -4.34
CA VAL A 34 -3.51 7.06 -4.29
C VAL A 34 -3.16 7.75 -2.98
N PHE A 35 -2.20 7.17 -2.26
CA PHE A 35 -1.55 7.71 -1.08
C PHE A 35 -0.17 8.18 -1.52
N GLN A 36 0.05 9.50 -1.53
CA GLN A 36 1.27 10.10 -2.04
C GLN A 36 1.99 10.92 -0.96
N SER A 37 3.29 10.67 -0.78
CA SER A 37 4.09 11.38 0.24
C SER A 37 3.50 11.24 1.66
N CYS A 38 2.87 10.09 1.95
CA CYS A 38 2.27 9.81 3.24
C CYS A 38 3.29 9.15 4.19
N LEU A 39 3.11 9.42 5.47
CA LEU A 39 3.76 8.69 6.55
C LEU A 39 2.82 7.58 7.03
N ILE A 40 3.22 6.34 6.84
CA ILE A 40 2.46 5.14 7.22
C ILE A 40 3.12 4.56 8.47
N GLU A 41 2.46 4.72 9.61
CA GLU A 41 2.99 4.28 10.90
C GLU A 41 2.23 3.05 11.40
N VAL A 42 2.96 1.99 11.71
CA VAL A 42 2.39 0.80 12.34
C VAL A 42 2.57 0.89 13.86
N ARG A 43 1.50 0.68 14.61
CA ARG A 43 1.53 0.67 16.09
C ARG A 43 1.49 -0.76 16.61
N LYS A 44 1.88 -0.94 17.88
CA LYS A 44 1.81 -2.23 18.56
C LYS A 44 0.37 -2.79 18.51
N PRO A 45 0.16 -4.03 18.04
CA PRO A 45 -1.15 -4.66 18.03
C PRO A 45 -1.46 -5.26 19.42
N LEU A 46 -2.61 -5.90 19.57
CA LEU A 46 -2.88 -6.67 20.78
C LEU A 46 -2.02 -7.94 20.82
N ASN A 47 -1.80 -8.49 22.01
CA ASN A 47 -1.00 -9.72 22.17
C ASN A 47 -1.52 -10.85 21.28
N GLY A 48 -0.60 -11.51 20.57
CA GLY A 48 -0.91 -12.62 19.66
C GLY A 48 -1.41 -12.20 18.28
N GLN A 49 -1.51 -10.91 17.98
CA GLN A 49 -1.88 -10.41 16.65
C GLN A 49 -0.64 -10.07 15.80
N TYR A 50 -0.83 -10.13 14.48
CA TYR A 50 0.08 -9.58 13.49
C TYR A 50 -0.46 -8.25 12.92
N ILE A 51 0.35 -7.55 12.13
CA ILE A 51 0.01 -6.27 11.51
C ILE A 51 -0.13 -6.47 10.00
N VAL A 52 -1.11 -5.79 9.41
CA VAL A 52 -1.33 -5.74 7.96
C VAL A 52 -1.63 -4.31 7.56
N ILE A 53 -0.85 -3.76 6.64
CA ILE A 53 -1.00 -2.36 6.22
C ILE A 53 -2.21 -2.21 5.30
N THR A 54 -2.27 -3.00 4.22
CA THR A 54 -3.33 -2.88 3.21
C THR A 54 -4.24 -4.11 3.13
N ALA A 55 -5.54 -3.89 2.99
CA ALA A 55 -6.52 -4.95 2.69
C ALA A 55 -7.49 -4.45 1.60
N GLN A 56 -7.07 -4.60 0.34
CA GLN A 56 -7.82 -4.08 -0.80
C GLN A 56 -8.87 -5.11 -1.27
N GLN A 57 -10.10 -4.64 -1.49
CA GLN A 57 -11.32 -5.47 -1.63
C GLN A 57 -11.87 -5.59 -3.07
N ARG A 58 -11.04 -5.37 -4.10
CA ARG A 58 -11.51 -5.50 -5.49
C ARG A 58 -11.99 -6.91 -5.78
N ASN A 59 -13.24 -7.02 -6.24
CA ASN A 59 -13.91 -8.29 -6.53
C ASN A 59 -14.34 -8.44 -8.01
N ASP A 60 -14.02 -7.47 -8.86
CA ASP A 60 -14.33 -7.47 -10.28
C ASP A 60 -13.12 -7.00 -11.14
N ASP A 61 -13.32 -6.88 -12.44
CA ASP A 61 -12.32 -6.43 -13.40
C ASP A 61 -12.12 -4.90 -13.42
N GLY A 62 -12.76 -4.16 -12.51
CA GLY A 62 -12.75 -2.71 -12.41
C GLY A 62 -11.39 -2.06 -12.13
N ALA A 63 -11.39 -0.72 -12.06
CA ALA A 63 -10.18 0.08 -11.92
C ALA A 63 -9.68 0.28 -10.47
N SER A 64 -10.39 -0.24 -9.47
CA SER A 64 -10.04 -0.05 -8.05
C SER A 64 -8.71 -0.65 -7.63
N GLY A 65 -8.11 -0.09 -6.60
CA GLY A 65 -6.79 -0.47 -6.13
C GLY A 65 -6.17 0.60 -5.27
N PHE A 66 -5.16 0.22 -4.49
CA PHE A 66 -4.42 1.13 -3.63
C PHE A 66 -3.01 1.33 -4.13
N ILE A 67 -2.63 2.59 -4.33
CA ILE A 67 -1.27 2.97 -4.72
C ILE A 67 -0.62 3.73 -3.57
N LEU A 68 0.47 3.22 -3.03
CA LEU A 68 1.32 3.93 -2.08
C LEU A 68 2.56 4.41 -2.85
N GLN A 69 2.61 5.72 -3.14
CA GLN A 69 3.69 6.34 -3.90
C GLN A 69 4.50 7.29 -3.02
N ASN A 70 5.83 7.11 -2.98
CA ASN A 70 6.73 7.98 -2.23
C ASN A 70 6.34 8.09 -0.74
N CYS A 71 5.83 7.00 -0.18
CA CYS A 71 5.47 6.94 1.23
C CYS A 71 6.66 6.53 2.09
N THR A 72 6.59 6.83 3.38
CA THR A 72 7.50 6.29 4.39
C THR A 72 6.73 5.34 5.29
N LEU A 73 7.11 4.06 5.29
CA LEU A 73 6.54 3.02 6.14
C LEU A 73 7.50 2.79 7.32
N ARG A 74 7.04 3.00 8.55
CA ARG A 74 7.85 2.83 9.77
C ARG A 74 7.03 2.36 10.97
N LEU A 75 7.72 1.94 12.02
CA LEU A 75 7.12 1.74 13.34
C LEU A 75 6.76 3.10 13.97
N ALA A 76 5.60 3.19 14.60
CA ALA A 76 5.18 4.37 15.37
C ALA A 76 6.03 4.55 16.65
N THR A 77 6.45 3.43 17.25
CA THR A 77 7.36 3.35 18.38
C THR A 77 8.29 2.14 18.19
N PRO A 78 9.53 2.15 18.70
CA PRO A 78 10.45 1.02 18.51
C PRO A 78 9.86 -0.34 18.94
N ASP A 79 9.09 -0.36 20.03
CA ASP A 79 8.48 -1.57 20.60
C ASP A 79 7.25 -2.08 19.84
N ALA A 80 6.80 -1.36 18.80
CA ALA A 80 5.67 -1.78 17.97
C ALA A 80 5.99 -3.01 17.10
N GLY A 81 7.28 -3.24 16.80
CA GLY A 81 7.75 -4.40 16.04
C GLY A 81 8.16 -5.61 16.88
N ASP A 82 8.21 -5.49 18.21
CA ASP A 82 8.73 -6.53 19.09
C ASP A 82 7.89 -7.80 19.05
N ASN A 83 8.45 -8.87 18.48
CA ASN A 83 7.77 -10.16 18.29
C ASN A 83 6.45 -10.07 17.50
N VAL A 84 6.31 -9.06 16.63
CA VAL A 84 5.12 -8.83 15.81
C VAL A 84 5.45 -9.01 14.34
N ALA A 85 4.81 -9.98 13.69
CA ALA A 85 4.88 -10.09 12.24
C ALA A 85 4.10 -8.95 11.58
N THR A 86 4.70 -8.28 10.59
CA THR A 86 4.06 -7.20 9.85
C THR A 86 4.12 -7.45 8.34
N TYR A 87 3.02 -7.23 7.64
CA TYR A 87 2.91 -7.41 6.20
C TYR A 87 2.40 -6.15 5.49
N LEU A 88 2.88 -5.93 4.27
CA LEU A 88 2.46 -4.83 3.39
C LEU A 88 0.97 -4.91 3.02
N GLY A 89 0.43 -6.12 2.96
CA GLY A 89 -0.99 -6.32 2.73
C GLY A 89 -1.42 -7.76 2.63
N ARG A 90 -2.74 -7.94 2.50
CA ARG A 90 -3.40 -9.21 2.21
C ARG A 90 -4.63 -9.02 1.32
N PRO A 91 -4.95 -9.99 0.46
CA PRO A 91 -6.03 -9.84 -0.50
C PRO A 91 -7.41 -10.05 0.13
N TRP A 92 -8.12 -8.97 0.45
CA TRP A 92 -9.49 -9.08 0.97
C TRP A 92 -10.51 -9.42 -0.13
N GLY A 93 -10.30 -8.90 -1.34
CA GLY A 93 -11.09 -9.23 -2.53
C GLY A 93 -10.38 -10.21 -3.46
N ASN A 94 -11.16 -10.90 -4.31
CA ASN A 94 -10.66 -11.90 -5.25
C ASN A 94 -9.68 -11.35 -6.30
N PHE A 95 -9.77 -10.06 -6.61
CA PHE A 95 -8.93 -9.37 -7.59
C PHE A 95 -8.13 -8.24 -6.92
N SER A 96 -7.78 -8.42 -5.64
CA SER A 96 -7.11 -7.43 -4.82
C SER A 96 -5.91 -6.82 -5.52
N ARG A 97 -5.81 -5.49 -5.50
CA ARG A 97 -4.74 -4.74 -6.18
C ARG A 97 -4.11 -3.71 -5.27
N THR A 98 -2.81 -3.87 -5.02
CA THR A 98 -1.99 -2.92 -4.26
C THR A 98 -0.66 -2.72 -4.98
N VAL A 99 -0.24 -1.46 -5.14
CA VAL A 99 1.07 -1.10 -5.68
C VAL A 99 1.81 -0.24 -4.67
N ILE A 100 3.04 -0.61 -4.33
CA ILE A 100 3.92 0.19 -3.46
C ILE A 100 5.14 0.59 -4.27
N MET A 101 5.30 1.88 -4.51
CA MET A 101 6.34 2.37 -5.41
C MET A 101 7.07 3.60 -4.87
N GLN A 102 8.36 3.68 -5.17
CA GLN A 102 9.26 4.78 -4.80
C GLN A 102 9.23 5.09 -3.29
N SER A 103 8.86 4.13 -2.46
CA SER A 103 8.59 4.33 -1.04
C SER A 103 9.78 3.85 -0.18
N TYR A 104 9.95 4.43 1.00
CA TYR A 104 10.88 3.91 2.01
C TYR A 104 10.16 2.92 2.92
N ILE A 105 10.70 1.71 3.05
CA ILE A 105 10.18 0.61 3.86
C ILE A 105 11.25 0.24 4.90
N ASP A 106 10.95 0.54 6.16
CA ASP A 106 11.86 0.23 7.28
C ASP A 106 11.88 -1.29 7.61
N ILE A 107 12.84 -1.73 8.43
CA ILE A 107 13.21 -3.14 8.65
C ILE A 107 12.10 -4.06 9.20
N PHE A 108 11.00 -3.50 9.72
CA PHE A 108 9.97 -4.24 10.47
C PHE A 108 9.07 -5.15 9.60
N VAL A 109 9.11 -5.00 8.28
CA VAL A 109 8.30 -5.82 7.36
C VAL A 109 8.84 -7.24 7.33
N ASN A 110 7.95 -8.22 7.48
CA ASN A 110 8.29 -9.62 7.39
C ASN A 110 8.90 -9.90 6.00
N PRO A 111 9.97 -10.72 5.87
CA PRO A 111 10.60 -10.99 4.58
C PRO A 111 9.69 -11.61 3.51
N ARG A 112 8.52 -12.13 3.87
CA ARG A 112 7.48 -12.55 2.91
C ARG A 112 6.85 -11.38 2.16
N GLY A 113 6.94 -10.16 2.70
CA GLY A 113 6.33 -8.93 2.19
C GLY A 113 4.82 -8.89 2.40
N TRP A 114 4.14 -9.92 1.88
CA TRP A 114 2.69 -10.03 1.81
C TRP A 114 2.22 -11.34 2.46
N ILE A 115 0.95 -11.38 2.89
CA ILE A 115 0.34 -12.57 3.48
C ILE A 115 -0.97 -12.92 2.79
N GLU A 116 -1.26 -14.21 2.76
CA GLU A 116 -2.52 -14.77 2.29
C GLU A 116 -3.69 -14.34 3.19
N PHE A 117 -4.89 -14.24 2.60
CA PHE A 117 -6.13 -14.20 3.37
C PHE A 117 -6.54 -15.64 3.74
N GLU A 118 -7.35 -15.82 4.79
CA GLU A 118 -7.69 -17.15 5.35
C GLU A 118 -8.18 -18.15 4.29
N THR A 119 -8.87 -17.65 3.27
CA THR A 119 -9.11 -18.36 2.02
C THR A 119 -8.36 -17.65 0.92
N MET A 120 -7.45 -18.37 0.24
CA MET A 120 -6.76 -17.82 -0.92
C MET A 120 -7.80 -17.41 -1.97
N PRO A 121 -7.70 -16.20 -2.53
CA PRO A 121 -8.61 -15.78 -3.58
C PRO A 121 -8.49 -16.73 -4.78
N ARG A 122 -9.62 -16.94 -5.48
CA ARG A 122 -9.68 -17.84 -6.64
C ARG A 122 -8.81 -17.35 -7.80
N VAL A 123 -8.48 -16.06 -7.79
CA VAL A 123 -7.61 -15.39 -8.76
C VAL A 123 -6.43 -14.80 -8.02
N GLN A 124 -5.25 -14.82 -8.66
CA GLN A 124 -4.04 -14.26 -8.10
C GLN A 124 -4.17 -12.73 -7.94
N PRO A 125 -3.86 -12.17 -6.75
CA PRO A 125 -3.91 -10.73 -6.54
C PRO A 125 -2.81 -10.00 -7.33
N TYR A 126 -3.07 -8.75 -7.70
CA TYR A 126 -2.09 -7.90 -8.38
C TYR A 126 -1.32 -7.05 -7.35
N TYR A 127 -0.27 -7.62 -6.76
CA TYR A 127 0.62 -6.91 -5.84
C TYR A 127 1.96 -6.62 -6.52
N LEU A 128 2.31 -5.34 -6.61
CA LEU A 128 3.46 -4.86 -7.35
C LEU A 128 4.32 -3.90 -6.52
N GLU A 129 5.64 -4.10 -6.57
CA GLU A 129 6.62 -3.20 -5.97
C GLU A 129 7.56 -2.60 -7.03
N TYR A 130 7.92 -1.31 -6.86
CA TYR A 130 8.81 -0.60 -7.80
C TYR A 130 9.71 0.40 -7.08
N HIS A 131 11.03 0.22 -7.19
CA HIS A 131 12.04 1.15 -6.69
C HIS A 131 11.83 1.60 -5.23
N ASN A 132 11.34 0.69 -4.37
CA ASN A 132 11.28 0.92 -2.94
C ASN A 132 12.70 0.87 -2.34
N LYS A 133 12.90 1.59 -1.24
CA LYS A 133 14.17 1.71 -0.52
C LYS A 133 14.02 1.29 0.93
N GLY A 134 15.13 1.11 1.63
CA GLY A 134 15.15 0.68 3.03
C GLY A 134 15.28 -0.84 3.17
N VAL A 135 15.57 -1.30 4.39
CA VAL A 135 15.88 -2.72 4.64
C VAL A 135 14.64 -3.61 4.44
N GLY A 136 13.44 -3.10 4.74
CA GLY A 136 12.19 -3.82 4.54
C GLY A 136 11.76 -3.95 3.07
N ALA A 137 12.51 -3.37 2.13
CA ALA A 137 12.26 -3.49 0.69
C ALA A 137 13.03 -4.67 0.04
N ASP A 138 13.69 -5.55 0.81
CA ASP A 138 14.38 -6.72 0.25
C ASP A 138 13.37 -7.79 -0.26
N LEU A 139 13.34 -7.95 -1.58
CA LEU A 139 12.41 -8.84 -2.27
C LEU A 139 12.81 -10.32 -2.26
N LYS A 140 14.02 -10.69 -1.80
CA LYS A 140 14.57 -12.07 -1.96
C LYS A 140 13.69 -13.18 -1.42
N ARG A 141 12.88 -12.88 -0.39
CA ARG A 141 12.03 -13.86 0.31
C ARG A 141 10.55 -13.57 0.15
N HIS A 142 10.20 -12.61 -0.72
CA HIS A 142 8.80 -12.28 -0.98
C HIS A 142 8.05 -13.49 -1.50
N VAL A 143 6.76 -13.55 -1.15
CA VAL A 143 5.85 -14.56 -1.69
C VAL A 143 5.87 -14.52 -3.23
N LYS A 144 5.85 -15.71 -3.85
CA LYS A 144 5.99 -15.84 -5.32
C LYS A 144 4.84 -15.24 -6.12
N TRP A 145 3.71 -14.97 -5.45
CA TRP A 145 2.52 -14.44 -6.09
C TRP A 145 2.49 -12.91 -6.14
N ALA A 146 3.39 -12.23 -5.42
CA ALA A 146 3.64 -10.80 -5.56
C ALA A 146 4.79 -10.59 -6.57
N SER A 147 4.79 -9.44 -7.24
CA SER A 147 5.75 -9.12 -8.29
C SER A 147 6.50 -7.83 -7.98
N ALA A 148 7.68 -7.69 -8.58
CA ALA A 148 8.39 -6.43 -8.63
C ALA A 148 8.78 -6.12 -10.07
N THR A 149 8.93 -4.84 -10.38
CA THR A 149 9.35 -4.38 -11.71
C THR A 149 10.36 -3.25 -11.60
N ASN A 150 11.17 -3.09 -12.65
CA ASN A 150 12.01 -1.92 -12.88
C ASN A 150 11.57 -1.16 -14.14
N ASP A 151 10.43 -1.54 -14.74
CA ASP A 151 9.91 -0.91 -15.95
C ASP A 151 9.03 0.30 -15.59
N PRO A 152 9.49 1.54 -15.83
CA PRO A 152 8.70 2.74 -15.54
C PRO A 152 7.40 2.79 -16.35
N ARG A 153 7.33 2.12 -17.51
CA ARG A 153 6.12 2.09 -18.35
C ARG A 153 4.98 1.37 -17.65
N ILE A 154 5.27 0.32 -16.88
CA ILE A 154 4.26 -0.41 -16.09
C ILE A 154 3.70 0.52 -15.00
N VAL A 155 4.60 1.12 -14.21
CA VAL A 155 4.18 1.94 -13.05
C VAL A 155 3.61 3.30 -13.41
N SER A 156 3.87 3.79 -14.63
CA SER A 156 3.24 5.01 -15.14
C SER A 156 1.71 4.96 -15.08
N ASN A 157 1.12 3.78 -15.24
CA ASN A 157 -0.33 3.56 -15.13
C ASN A 157 -0.89 3.81 -13.72
N PHE A 158 -0.04 3.73 -12.70
CA PHE A 158 -0.40 3.87 -11.29
C PHE A 158 -0.14 5.27 -10.72
N THR A 159 0.27 6.23 -11.56
CA THR A 159 0.43 7.64 -11.14
C THR A 159 -0.91 8.32 -10.85
N VAL A 160 -0.86 9.43 -10.11
CA VAL A 160 -2.03 10.29 -9.87
C VAL A 160 -2.71 10.71 -11.18
N ARG A 161 -1.93 11.10 -12.19
CA ARG A 161 -2.43 11.49 -13.51
C ARG A 161 -3.17 10.35 -14.20
N ASN A 162 -2.60 9.14 -14.24
CA ASN A 162 -3.15 8.05 -15.04
C ASN A 162 -4.19 7.21 -14.28
N PHE A 163 -3.95 6.91 -13.01
CA PHE A 163 -4.78 6.00 -12.22
C PHE A 163 -6.10 6.65 -11.75
N ILE A 164 -6.03 7.90 -11.26
CA ILE A 164 -7.20 8.62 -10.74
C ILE A 164 -7.62 9.81 -11.62
N ASN A 165 -6.97 10.04 -12.76
CA ASN A 165 -7.18 11.24 -13.59
C ASN A 165 -7.07 12.54 -12.79
N GLY A 166 -6.05 12.65 -11.94
CA GLY A 166 -5.88 13.74 -10.98
C GLY A 166 -6.01 15.13 -11.60
N ASP A 167 -5.42 15.35 -12.78
CA ASP A 167 -5.44 16.61 -13.54
C ASP A 167 -6.87 17.15 -13.79
N LYS A 168 -7.91 16.30 -13.74
CA LYS A 168 -9.30 16.71 -13.98
C LYS A 168 -10.02 17.29 -12.76
N TRP A 169 -9.53 17.03 -11.55
CA TRP A 169 -10.31 17.32 -10.34
C TRP A 169 -9.48 17.72 -9.11
N ILE A 170 -8.19 17.40 -9.08
CA ILE A 170 -7.27 17.90 -8.06
C ILE A 170 -6.92 19.35 -8.41
N PRO A 171 -7.07 20.32 -7.49
CA PRO A 171 -6.69 21.70 -7.73
C PRO A 171 -5.24 21.83 -8.20
N SER A 172 -4.98 22.70 -9.18
CA SER A 172 -3.64 22.91 -9.75
C SER A 172 -2.59 23.37 -8.74
N THR A 173 -3.03 23.93 -7.60
CA THR A 173 -2.17 24.31 -6.47
C THR A 173 -1.63 23.10 -5.70
N VAL A 174 -2.21 21.92 -5.87
CA VAL A 174 -1.78 20.68 -5.23
C VAL A 174 -0.89 19.89 -6.20
N SER A 175 0.43 20.09 -6.09
CA SER A 175 1.42 19.28 -6.83
C SER A 175 1.22 17.78 -6.61
N HIS A 176 1.25 16.99 -7.67
CA HIS A 176 1.14 15.53 -7.55
C HIS A 176 2.00 14.80 -8.60
N TYR A 177 2.89 15.56 -9.23
CA TYR A 177 3.87 15.08 -10.18
C TYR A 177 5.11 14.68 -9.39
N LEU A 178 5.18 13.39 -9.09
CA LEU A 178 6.42 12.76 -8.69
C LEU A 178 6.94 12.10 -9.96
N ASP A 179 8.05 12.63 -10.46
CA ASP A 179 8.63 12.20 -11.72
C ASP A 179 8.82 10.66 -11.70
N LEU A 180 8.07 9.98 -12.58
CA LEU A 180 8.42 8.65 -13.07
C LEU A 180 9.21 8.75 -14.38
N LEU A 181 9.66 9.96 -14.73
CA LEU A 181 10.36 10.34 -15.95
C LEU A 181 11.72 10.93 -15.60
#